data_AF-A0A524G740-F1
#
_entry.id   AF-A0A524G740-F1
#
_cell.length_a   1.000
_cell.length_b   1.000
_cell.length_c   1.000
_cell.angle_alpha   90.00
_cell.angle_beta   90.00
_cell.angle_gamma   90.00
#
_symmetry.space_group_name_H-M   'P 1'
#
loop_
_entity.id
_entity.type
_entity.pdbx_description
1 polymer ?
#
loop_
_entity_poly.entity_id
_entity_poly.type
_entity_poly.pdbx_seq_one_letter_code
_entity_poly.pdbx_strand_id
1 'polypeptide(L)'
;MKLFYKVSPQEYKNCMSKIRDKFSMHEEVDEADTILLPDNESQIERVTGIFDPSSDDMAQVRVVLVDESLREFFDSILGEPYLVK
;
A
#
# COMPACT_ATOMS: atom_id res chain seq x y z
N MET A 1 2.07 -0.75 -13.46
CA MET A 1 3.28 -0.23 -12.78
C MET A 1 3.36 -0.75 -11.35
N LYS A 2 4.56 -1.06 -10.84
CA LYS A 2 4.77 -1.48 -9.43
C LYS A 2 5.52 -0.40 -8.68
N LEU A 3 4.98 0.04 -7.54
CA LEU A 3 5.58 1.03 -6.64
C LEU A 3 5.83 0.38 -5.28
N PHE A 4 6.94 0.75 -4.64
CA PHE A 4 7.36 0.21 -3.36
C PHE A 4 7.69 1.35 -2.41
N TYR A 5 7.10 1.35 -1.22
CA TYR A 5 7.21 2.42 -0.24
C TYR A 5 7.68 1.89 1.10
N LYS A 6 8.32 2.75 1.88
CA LYS A 6 8.60 2.52 3.30
C LYS A 6 7.80 3.51 4.11
N VAL A 7 7.01 3.01 5.05
CA VAL A 7 6.14 3.82 5.90
C VAL A 7 6.53 3.60 7.35
N SER A 8 6.49 4.66 8.16
CA SER A 8 6.73 4.53 9.58
C SER A 8 5.64 3.62 10.21
N PRO A 9 5.97 2.79 11.22
CA PRO A 9 4.98 1.95 11.90
C PRO A 9 3.76 2.72 12.44
N GLN A 10 3.99 3.96 12.86
CA GLN A 10 2.95 4.86 13.41
C GLN A 10 1.96 5.33 12.35
N GLU A 11 2.41 5.48 11.10
CA GLU A 11 1.59 5.97 9.99
C GLU A 11 0.99 4.84 9.16
N TYR A 12 1.62 3.65 9.16
CA TYR A 12 1.24 2.51 8.34
C TYR A 12 -0.26 2.23 8.33
N LYS A 13 -0.86 2.02 9.50
CA LYS A 13 -2.29 1.71 9.63
C LYS A 13 -3.19 2.83 9.08
N ASN A 14 -2.81 4.08 9.31
CA ASN A 14 -3.55 5.24 8.82
C ASN A 14 -3.46 5.36 7.29
N CYS A 15 -2.28 5.13 6.71
CA CYS A 15 -2.08 5.14 5.27
C CYS A 15 -2.89 4.04 4.58
N MET A 16 -2.85 2.81 5.10
CA MET A 16 -3.64 1.68 4.57
C MET A 16 -5.14 1.96 4.65
N SER A 17 -5.63 2.51 5.77
CA SER A 17 -7.04 2.88 5.94
C SER A 17 -7.49 3.93 4.92
N LYS A 18 -6.68 4.97 4.66
CA LYS A 18 -6.98 6.01 3.66
C LYS A 18 -7.09 5.44 2.24
N ILE A 19 -6.20 4.51 1.89
CA ILE A 19 -6.21 3.86 0.58
C ILE A 19 -7.46 3.02 0.44
N ARG A 20 -7.74 2.17 1.44
CA ARG A 20 -8.92 1.32 1.49
C ARG A 20 -10.20 2.13 1.35
N ASP A 21 -10.35 3.20 2.13
CA ASP A 21 -11.57 4.01 2.16
C ASP A 21 -11.75 4.81 0.86
N LYS A 22 -10.67 5.29 0.22
CA LYS A 22 -10.76 6.03 -1.04
C LYS A 22 -11.24 5.16 -2.20
N PHE A 23 -10.76 3.92 -2.27
CA PHE A 23 -11.02 3.01 -3.38
C PHE A 23 -12.05 1.93 -3.03
N SER A 24 -12.66 1.99 -1.85
CA SER A 24 -13.61 0.99 -1.34
C SER A 24 -13.08 -0.44 -1.45
N MET A 25 -11.82 -0.66 -1.07
CA MET A 25 -11.16 -1.96 -1.23
C MET A 25 -11.58 -2.96 -0.14
N HIS A 26 -11.65 -4.22 -0.53
CA HIS A 26 -11.70 -5.33 0.41
C HIS A 26 -10.34 -5.50 1.08
N GLU A 27 -10.34 -5.69 2.40
CA GLU A 27 -9.12 -5.89 3.20
C GLU A 27 -9.05 -7.34 3.67
N GLU A 28 -7.95 -8.02 3.35
CA GLU A 28 -7.58 -9.32 3.86
C GLU A 28 -6.32 -9.17 4.72
N VAL A 29 -6.32 -9.75 5.91
CA VAL A 29 -5.18 -9.69 6.84
C VAL A 29 -4.73 -11.11 7.16
N ASP A 30 -3.45 -11.40 6.95
CA ASP A 30 -2.82 -12.69 7.25
C ASP A 30 -1.48 -12.47 7.94
N GLU A 31 -1.36 -12.89 9.19
CA GLU A 31 -0.19 -12.68 10.05
C GLU A 31 0.34 -11.22 10.04
N ALA A 32 1.42 -10.95 9.29
CA ALA A 32 2.06 -9.64 9.16
C ALA A 32 1.68 -8.90 7.86
N ASP A 33 0.88 -9.53 7.00
CA ASP A 33 0.47 -9.04 5.70
C ASP A 33 -0.94 -8.45 5.75
N THR A 34 -1.11 -7.30 5.09
CA THR A 34 -2.39 -6.66 4.83
C THR A 34 -2.53 -6.49 3.32
N ILE A 35 -3.56 -7.09 2.74
CA ILE A 35 -3.83 -7.04 1.31
C ILE A 35 -5.12 -6.26 1.08
N LEU A 36 -5.05 -5.21 0.26
CA LEU A 36 -6.22 -4.46 -0.21
C LEU A 36 -6.48 -4.82 -1.67
N LEU A 37 -7.68 -5.36 -1.92
CA LEU A 37 -8.15 -5.78 -3.22
C LEU A 37 -9.32 -4.89 -3.66
N PRO A 38 -9.24 -4.23 -4.82
CA PRO A 38 -10.38 -3.50 -5.37
C PRO A 38 -11.39 -4.47 -6.01
N ASP A 39 -12.67 -4.10 -6.00
CA ASP A 39 -13.71 -4.85 -6.70
C ASP A 39 -13.52 -4.84 -8.23
N ASN A 40 -12.80 -3.82 -8.75
CA ASN A 40 -12.49 -3.66 -10.16
C ASN A 40 -11.01 -3.29 -10.34
N GLU A 41 -10.26 -4.16 -11.01
CA GLU A 41 -8.82 -4.01 -11.24
C GLU A 41 -8.46 -2.99 -12.34
N SER A 42 -9.42 -2.23 -12.86
CA SER A 42 -9.19 -1.28 -13.97
C SER A 42 -8.19 -0.16 -13.65
N GLN A 43 -8.01 0.18 -12.37
CA GLN A 43 -7.13 1.28 -11.94
C GLN A 43 -5.99 0.80 -11.04
N ILE A 44 -6.27 -0.15 -10.16
CA ILE A 44 -5.34 -0.72 -9.19
C ILE A 44 -5.55 -2.22 -9.24
N GLU A 45 -4.49 -3.02 -9.33
CA GLU A 45 -4.63 -4.47 -9.19
C GLU A 45 -4.72 -4.84 -7.71
N ARG A 46 -3.80 -4.32 -6.89
CA ARG A 46 -3.77 -4.56 -5.44
C ARG A 46 -2.81 -3.63 -4.70
N VAL A 47 -3.01 -3.52 -3.39
CA VAL A 47 -2.04 -2.94 -2.45
C VAL A 47 -1.70 -3.98 -1.39
N THR A 48 -0.42 -4.16 -1.10
CA THR A 48 0.05 -5.09 -0.07
C THR A 48 0.92 -4.32 0.91
N GLY A 49 0.55 -4.31 2.18
CA GLY A 49 1.37 -3.83 3.28
C GLY A 49 1.92 -5.00 4.09
N ILE A 50 3.17 -4.89 4.52
CA ILE A 50 3.86 -5.90 5.32
C ILE A 50 4.51 -5.17 6.50
N PHE A 51 4.19 -5.59 7.72
CA PHE A 51 4.80 -5.04 8.92
C PHE A 51 4.73 -6.01 10.10
N ASP A 52 5.88 -6.48 10.56
CA ASP A 52 6.02 -7.18 11.83
C ASP A 52 6.62 -6.24 12.90
N PRO A 53 5.85 -5.84 13.93
CA PRO A 53 6.35 -4.95 14.98
C PRO A 53 7.47 -5.55 15.84
N SER A 54 7.72 -6.86 15.75
CA SER A 54 8.77 -7.55 16.51
C SER A 54 10.13 -7.53 15.81
N SER A 55 10.16 -7.33 14.50
CA SER A 55 11.36 -7.49 13.68
C SER A 55 11.61 -6.35 12.69
N ASP A 56 10.58 -5.60 12.31
CA ASP A 56 10.69 -4.53 11.31
C ASP A 56 10.83 -3.15 11.96
N ASP A 57 11.83 -2.40 11.49
CA ASP A 57 11.97 -0.97 11.80
C ASP A 57 10.95 -0.10 11.04
N MET A 58 10.53 -0.56 9.86
CA MET A 58 9.66 0.18 8.92
C MET A 58 8.69 -0.78 8.23
N ALA A 59 7.44 -0.33 8.06
CA ALA A 59 6.46 -1.05 7.25
C ALA A 59 6.79 -0.91 5.76
N GLN A 60 6.57 -1.98 5.00
CA GLN A 60 6.73 -1.98 3.55
C GLN A 60 5.36 -1.98 2.88
N VAL A 61 5.15 -1.10 1.90
CA VAL A 61 3.91 -1.06 1.12
C VAL A 61 4.24 -1.21 -0.35
N ARG A 62 3.62 -2.19 -1.00
CA ARG A 62 3.69 -2.43 -2.43
C ARG A 62 2.36 -2.09 -3.07
N VAL A 63 2.38 -1.25 -4.10
CA VAL A 63 1.20 -0.86 -4.88
C VAL A 63 1.39 -1.36 -6.31
N VAL A 64 0.39 -2.04 -6.85
CA VAL A 64 0.35 -2.45 -8.27
C VAL A 64 -0.73 -1.64 -8.96
N LEU A 65 -0.32 -0.64 -9.73
CA LEU A 65 -1.20 0.26 -10.46
C LEU A 65 -1.40 -0.20 -11.90
N VAL A 66 -2.63 -0.09 -12.39
CA VAL A 66 -2.94 -0.14 -13.82
C VAL A 66 -2.95 1.29 -14.39
N ASP A 67 -3.56 2.21 -13.66
CA ASP A 67 -3.63 3.64 -13.99
C ASP A 67 -2.48 4.42 -13.33
N GLU A 68 -1.52 4.86 -14.14
CA GLU A 68 -0.34 5.58 -13.64
C GLU A 68 -0.66 6.98 -13.11
N SER A 69 -1.81 7.57 -13.47
CA SER A 69 -2.22 8.88 -12.96
C SER A 69 -2.47 8.88 -11.45
N LEU A 70 -2.72 7.71 -10.87
CA LEU A 70 -2.91 7.55 -9.42
C LEU A 70 -1.60 7.61 -8.63
N ARG A 71 -0.44 7.60 -9.30
CA ARG A 71 0.85 7.62 -8.62
C ARG A 71 0.99 8.79 -7.65
N GLU A 72 0.64 10.01 -8.07
CA GLU A 72 0.77 11.21 -7.22
C GLU A 72 -0.06 11.10 -5.93
N PHE A 73 -1.20 10.41 -6.00
CA PHE A 73 -2.00 10.14 -4.82
C PHE A 73 -1.29 9.19 -3.84
N PHE A 74 -0.71 8.10 -4.35
CA PHE A 74 0.04 7.17 -3.50
C PHE A 74 1.30 7.80 -2.93
N ASP A 75 2.03 8.56 -3.74
CA ASP A 75 3.23 9.29 -3.30
C ASP A 75 2.89 10.31 -2.20
N SER A 76 1.73 10.97 -2.27
CA SER A 76 1.25 11.89 -1.23
C SER A 76 0.88 11.20 0.09
N ILE A 77 0.50 9.92 0.09
CA ILE A 77 0.10 9.19 1.30
C ILE A 77 1.26 8.37 1.88
N LEU A 78 2.06 7.77 1.02
CA LEU A 78 3.08 6.78 1.38
C LEU A 78 4.51 7.35 1.30
N GLY A 79 4.66 8.60 0.85
CA GLY A 79 5.96 9.23 0.62
C GLY A 79 6.57 8.84 -0.72
N GLU A 80 7.90 8.94 -0.84
CA GLU A 80 8.57 8.63 -2.10
C GLU A 80 8.78 7.11 -2.29
N PRO A 81 8.45 6.55 -3.47
CA PRO A 81 8.71 5.16 -3.74
C PRO A 81 10.20 4.90 -3.95
N TYR A 82 10.69 3.77 -3.45
CA TYR A 82 12.07 3.32 -3.68
C TYR A 82 12.16 2.38 -4.89
N LEU A 83 13.30 2.42 -5.57
CA LEU A 83 13.57 1.56 -6.72
C LEU A 83 14.06 0.18 -6.23
N VAL A 84 13.38 -0.87 -6.69
CA VAL A 84 13.82 -2.25 -6.55
C VAL A 84 14.49 -2.64 -7.87
N LYS A 85 15.75 -3.10 -7.82
CA LYS A 85 16.50 -3.59 -8.99
C LYS A 85 16.22 -5.06 -9.24
#